data_AF-A0A1W2A0C8-F1
#
_entry.id   AF-A0A1W2A0C8-F1
#
_cell.length_a   1.000
_cell.length_b   1.000
_cell.length_c   1.000
_cell.angle_alpha   90.00
_cell.angle_beta   90.00
_cell.angle_gamma   90.00
#
_symmetry.space_group_name_H-M   'P 1'
#
loop_
_entity.id
_entity.type
_entity.pdbx_description
1 polymer ?
#
loop_
_entity_poly.entity_id
_entity_poly.type
_entity_poly.pdbx_seq_one_letter_code
_entity_poly.pdbx_strand_id
1 'polypeptide(L)'
;MININVGIYGGKAPIPVKVHIDNLDNNNDLYFSRTSSFNETYTLPAGRYSILVAGMNPEDGYTNISVSGNFREEPLPEASFTRKTPSYAVFFYIEV
;
A
#
# COMPACT_ATOMS: atom_id res chain seq x y z
N MET A 1 14.99 0.08 -1.31
CA MET A 1 14.05 -0.32 -2.40
C MET A 1 12.88 -1.02 -1.73
N ILE A 2 11.66 -0.63 -2.08
CA ILE A 2 10.45 -1.22 -1.52
C ILE A 2 9.55 -1.73 -2.64
N ASN A 3 8.67 -2.67 -2.29
CA ASN A 3 7.69 -3.28 -3.16
C ASN A 3 6.32 -3.21 -2.48
N ILE A 4 5.33 -2.68 -3.21
CA ILE A 4 3.94 -2.62 -2.78
C ILE A 4 3.15 -3.58 -3.66
N ASN A 5 2.61 -4.62 -3.03
CA ASN A 5 1.77 -5.60 -3.69
C ASN A 5 0.34 -5.51 -3.15
N VAL A 6 -0.61 -5.31 -4.07
CA VAL A 6 -2.03 -5.29 -3.79
C VAL A 6 -2.74 -6.32 -4.68
N GLY A 7 -3.25 -7.37 -4.06
CA GLY A 7 -4.07 -8.39 -4.70
C GLY A 7 -5.55 -8.16 -4.43
N ILE A 8 -6.33 -7.84 -5.46
CA ILE A 8 -7.79 -7.67 -5.38
C ILE A 8 -8.45 -8.97 -5.88
N TYR A 9 -9.37 -9.51 -5.09
CA TYR A 9 -10.06 -10.76 -5.35
C TYR A 9 -11.58 -10.55 -5.39
N GLY A 10 -12.27 -11.29 -6.26
CA GLY A 10 -13.71 -11.13 -6.51
C GLY A 10 -14.07 -10.18 -7.65
N GLY A 11 -13.07 -9.59 -8.34
CA GLY A 11 -13.30 -8.71 -9.49
C GLY A 11 -12.34 -7.52 -9.50
N LYS A 12 -12.77 -6.41 -10.12
CA LYS A 12 -12.07 -5.12 -10.05
C LYS A 12 -12.60 -4.31 -8.88
N ALA A 13 -11.75 -3.50 -8.27
CA ALA A 13 -12.18 -2.59 -7.22
C ALA A 13 -13.21 -1.57 -7.79
N PRO A 14 -14.39 -1.40 -7.17
CA PRO A 14 -15.40 -0.43 -7.60
C PRO A 14 -14.89 1.02 -7.53
N ILE A 15 -14.00 1.29 -6.57
CA ILE A 15 -13.26 2.54 -6.42
C ILE A 15 -11.77 2.21 -6.59
N PRO A 16 -11.00 2.97 -7.39
CA PRO A 16 -9.58 2.73 -7.54
C PRO A 16 -8.89 2.70 -6.18
N VAL A 17 -8.08 1.66 -5.94
CA VAL A 17 -7.19 1.59 -4.79
C VAL A 17 -6.15 2.69 -4.96
N LYS A 18 -6.10 3.59 -3.99
CA LYS A 18 -5.18 4.72 -3.91
C LYS A 18 -4.00 4.32 -3.03
N VAL A 19 -2.81 4.68 -3.48
CA VAL A 19 -1.58 4.52 -2.71
C VAL A 19 -0.92 5.88 -2.60
N HIS A 20 -0.66 6.30 -1.37
CA HIS A 20 0.14 7.47 -1.03
C HIS A 20 1.39 6.98 -0.31
N ILE A 21 2.56 7.45 -0.73
CA ILE A 21 3.85 7.22 -0.08
C ILE A 21 4.38 8.60 0.26
N ASP A 22 4.24 8.99 1.52
CA ASP A 22 4.63 10.31 2.00
C ASP A 22 5.99 10.21 2.69
N ASN A 23 6.94 11.06 2.32
CA ASN A 23 8.21 11.16 3.03
C ASN A 23 8.00 12.05 4.27
N LEU A 24 8.41 11.59 5.45
CA LEU A 24 8.21 12.32 6.71
C LEU A 24 9.39 13.25 7.05
N ASP A 25 10.46 13.18 6.27
CA ASP A 25 11.69 13.97 6.41
C ASP A 25 11.81 15.07 5.33
N ASN A 26 11.02 15.02 4.26
CA ASN A 26 10.98 16.00 3.16
C ASN A 26 9.65 15.91 2.36
N ASN A 27 9.48 16.72 1.31
CA ASN A 27 8.24 16.77 0.51
C ASN A 27 8.25 15.87 -0.75
N ASN A 28 9.01 14.76 -0.75
CA ASN A 28 9.07 13.85 -1.89
C ASN A 28 8.02 12.74 -1.76
N ASP A 29 6.80 13.07 -2.18
CA ASP A 29 5.65 12.19 -2.07
C ASP A 29 5.31 11.53 -3.42
N LEU A 30 4.85 10.28 -3.37
CA LEU A 30 4.39 9.54 -4.53
C LEU A 30 2.92 9.16 -4.36
N TYR A 31 2.13 9.39 -5.41
CA TYR A 31 0.73 9.02 -5.46
C TYR A 31 0.40 8.28 -6.74
N PHE A 32 -0.37 7.20 -6.62
CA PHE A 32 -0.97 6.53 -7.76
C PHE A 32 -2.26 5.79 -7.36
N SER A 33 -3.02 5.37 -8.38
CA SER A 33 -4.19 4.52 -8.16
C SER A 33 -4.37 3.45 -9.23
N ARG A 34 -4.98 2.33 -8.86
CA ARG A 34 -5.29 1.20 -9.74
C ARG A 34 -6.65 0.58 -9.39
N THR A 35 -7.37 0.09 -10.40
CA THR A 35 -8.63 -0.67 -10.19
C THR A 35 -8.44 -2.19 -10.23
N SER A 36 -7.27 -2.64 -10.67
CA SER A 36 -6.87 -4.06 -10.74
C SER A 36 -5.69 -4.31 -9.81
N SER A 37 -5.44 -5.58 -9.48
CA SER A 37 -4.26 -6.01 -8.72
C SER A 37 -2.97 -5.49 -9.34
N PHE A 38 -2.00 -5.14 -8.51
CA PHE A 38 -0.72 -4.60 -8.95
C PHE A 38 0.42 -5.01 -8.00
N ASN A 39 1.63 -4.97 -8.56
CA ASN A 39 2.86 -5.25 -7.86
C ASN A 39 3.92 -4.26 -8.38
N GLU A 40 4.18 -3.22 -7.61
CA GLU A 40 4.98 -2.06 -8.05
C GLU A 40 6.19 -1.88 -7.11
N THR A 41 7.36 -1.62 -7.70
CA THR A 41 8.62 -1.46 -6.97
C THR A 41 9.09 -0.02 -7.06
N TYR A 42 9.52 0.54 -5.93
CA TYR A 42 10.00 1.92 -5.81
C TYR A 42 11.40 1.97 -5.22
N THR A 43 12.25 2.79 -5.84
CA THR A 43 13.54 3.19 -5.26
C THR A 43 13.32 4.48 -4.48
N LEU A 44 13.15 4.34 -3.16
CA LEU A 44 13.07 5.46 -2.24
C LEU A 44 14.46 5.82 -1.72
N PRO A 45 14.81 7.11 -1.60
CA PRO A 45 15.97 7.53 -0.82
C PRO A 45 15.81 7.15 0.66
N ALA A 46 16.90 7.23 1.42
CA ALA A 46 16.86 6.96 2.85
C ALA A 46 15.95 7.97 3.58
N GLY A 47 15.19 7.48 4.55
CA GLY A 47 14.27 8.31 5.33
C GLY A 47 13.07 7.55 5.86
N ARG A 48 12.24 8.26 6.62
CA ARG A 48 11.00 7.75 7.22
C ARG A 48 9.82 8.02 6.30
N TYR A 49 8.94 7.03 6.17
CA TYR A 49 7.79 7.12 5.27
C TYR A 49 6.51 6.64 5.94
N SER A 50 5.40 7.28 5.60
CA SER A 50 4.07 6.73 5.79
C SER A 50 3.47 6.31 4.46
N ILE A 51 2.96 5.08 4.39
CA ILE A 51 2.28 4.55 3.21
C ILE A 51 0.81 4.34 3.56
N LEU A 52 -0.09 5.00 2.83
CA LEU A 52 -1.53 4.78 2.91
C LEU A 52 -2.01 4.03 1.67
N VAL A 53 -2.62 2.86 1.88
CA VAL A 53 -3.35 2.11 0.85
C VAL A 53 -4.83 2.09 1.20
N ALA A 54 -5.65 2.74 0.39
CA ALA A 54 -7.09 2.88 0.64
C ALA A 54 -7.90 2.51 -0.60
N GLY A 55 -9.03 1.83 -0.40
CA GLY A 55 -9.85 1.35 -1.51
C GLY A 55 -11.17 0.74 -1.08
N MET A 56 -11.84 0.13 -2.05
CA MET A 56 -13.08 -0.60 -1.85
C MET A 56 -12.98 -1.97 -2.53
N ASN A 57 -13.36 -3.02 -1.81
CA ASN A 57 -13.45 -4.36 -2.35
C ASN A 57 -14.63 -4.47 -3.34
N PRO A 58 -14.51 -5.34 -4.36
CA PRO A 58 -15.69 -5.77 -5.11
C PRO A 58 -16.67 -6.50 -4.18
N GLU A 59 -17.92 -6.64 -4.62
CA GLU A 59 -18.96 -7.38 -3.89
C GLU A 59 -18.47 -8.80 -3.56
N ASP A 60 -18.62 -9.21 -2.29
CA ASP A 60 -18.10 -10.46 -1.71
C ASP A 60 -16.58 -10.72 -1.89
N GLY A 61 -15.84 -9.70 -2.32
CA GLY A 61 -14.40 -9.75 -2.55
C GLY A 61 -13.57 -9.41 -1.32
N TYR A 62 -12.25 -9.46 -1.52
CA TYR A 62 -11.28 -9.03 -0.51
C TYR A 62 -10.00 -8.51 -1.18
N THR A 63 -9.19 -7.78 -0.42
CA THR A 63 -7.90 -7.28 -0.88
C THR A 63 -6.80 -7.71 0.08
N ASN A 64 -5.72 -8.26 -0.46
CA ASN A 64 -4.46 -8.45 0.25
C ASN A 64 -3.52 -7.29 -0.09
N ILE A 65 -2.89 -6.70 0.92
CA ILE A 65 -1.98 -5.57 0.78
C ILE A 65 -0.70 -5.97 1.51
N SER A 66 0.46 -5.78 0.89
CA SER A 66 1.75 -6.02 1.53
C SER A 66 2.79 -5.02 1.09
N VAL A 67 3.68 -4.68 2.01
CA VAL A 67 4.86 -3.86 1.78
C VAL A 67 6.08 -4.68 2.16
N SER A 68 7.03 -4.79 1.25
CA SER A 68 8.29 -5.53 1.45
C SER A 68 9.46 -4.75 0.86
N GLY A 69 10.70 -5.09 1.21
CA GLY A 69 11.85 -4.35 0.73
C GLY A 69 13.06 -4.47 1.64
N ASN A 70 14.02 -3.58 1.40
CA ASN A 70 15.15 -3.37 2.29
C ASN A 70 14.80 -2.19 3.19
N PHE A 71 14.68 -2.46 4.48
CA PHE A 71 14.32 -1.47 5.49
C PHE A 71 15.41 -1.36 6.56
N ARG A 72 15.54 -0.17 7.12
CA ARG A 72 16.21 0.05 8.40
C ARG A 72 15.28 -0.28 9.57
N GLU A 73 13.99 0.05 9.42
CA GLU A 73 12.91 -0.37 10.32
C GLU A 73 11.79 -1.02 9.50
N GLU A 74 11.47 -2.27 9.83
CA GLU A 74 10.42 -3.05 9.16
C GLU A 74 9.04 -2.36 9.24
N PRO A 75 8.10 -2.66 8.32
CA PRO A 75 6.79 -2.03 8.31
C PRO A 75 6.00 -2.23 9.61
N LEU A 76 5.54 -1.13 10.19
CA LEU A 76 4.68 -1.11 11.38
C LEU A 76 3.25 -0.68 11.02
N PRO A 77 2.22 -1.26 11.68
CA PRO A 77 2.32 -2.29 12.71
C PRO A 77 2.58 -3.70 12.15
N GLU A 78 2.29 -3.93 10.87
CA GLU A 78 2.48 -5.21 10.18
C GLU A 78 2.90 -4.95 8.72
N ALA A 79 3.65 -5.88 8.11
CA ALA A 79 4.06 -5.80 6.70
C ALA A 79 2.97 -6.19 5.71
N SER A 80 1.85 -6.77 6.18
CA SER A 80 0.77 -7.21 5.30
C SER A 80 -0.57 -7.24 5.99
N PHE A 81 -1.64 -7.00 5.24
CA PHE A 81 -3.01 -7.03 5.71
C PHE A 81 -3.94 -7.71 4.70
N THR A 82 -4.91 -8.46 5.19
CA THR A 82 -6.06 -8.92 4.41
C THR A 82 -7.29 -8.14 4.83
N ARG A 83 -7.94 -7.46 3.87
CA ARG A 83 -9.14 -6.65 4.10
C ARG A 83 -10.34 -7.27 3.41
N LYS A 84 -11.29 -7.75 4.22
CA LYS A 84 -12.59 -8.29 3.79
C LYS A 84 -13.74 -7.30 3.96
N THR A 85 -13.50 -6.17 4.62
CA THR A 85 -14.50 -5.11 4.77
C THR A 85 -14.75 -4.42 3.44
N PRO A 86 -15.98 -3.95 3.12
CA PRO A 86 -16.29 -3.32 1.85
C PRO A 86 -15.34 -2.16 1.52
N SER A 87 -15.13 -1.24 2.45
CA SER A 87 -14.11 -0.20 2.37
C SER A 87 -12.96 -0.49 3.33
N TYR A 88 -11.77 0.00 2.98
CA TYR A 88 -10.59 -0.14 3.81
C TYR A 88 -9.61 1.01 3.62
N ALA A 89 -8.85 1.27 4.67
CA ALA A 89 -7.64 2.08 4.66
C ALA A 89 -6.60 1.37 5.51
N VAL A 90 -5.38 1.25 5.00
CA VAL A 90 -4.27 0.59 5.66
C VAL A 90 -3.08 1.53 5.66
N PHE A 91 -2.47 1.68 6.83
CA PHE A 91 -1.28 2.48 7.01
C PHE A 91 -0.09 1.58 7.32
N PHE A 92 1.03 1.92 6.73
CA PHE A 92 2.35 1.37 7.07
C PHE A 92 3.26 2.53 7.43
N TYR A 93 4.07 2.36 8.47
CA TYR A 93 5.24 3.17 8.71
C TYR A 93 6.49 2.34 8.40
N ILE A 94 7.43 2.90 7.64
CA ILE A 94 8.71 2.24 7.33
C ILE A 94 9.87 3.24 7.47
N GLU A 95 11.07 2.71 7.68
CA GLU A 95 12.31 3.46 7.47
C GLU A 95 13.16 2.73 6.42
N VAL A 96 13.59 3.46 5.40
CA VAL A 96 14.48 2.97 4.32
C VAL A 96 15.90 3.47 4.55
#